data_AF-A0A3F2RGH2-F1
#
_entry.id   AF-A0A3F2RGH2-F1
#
_cell.length_a   1.000
_cell.length_b   1.000
_cell.length_c   1.000
_cell.angle_alpha   90.00
_cell.angle_beta   90.00
_cell.angle_gamma   90.00
#
_symmetry.space_group_name_H-M   'P 1'
#
loop_
_entity.id
_entity.type
_entity.pdbx_description
1 polymer ?
#
loop_
_entity_poly.entity_id
_entity_poly.type
_entity_poly.pdbx_seq_one_letter_code
_entity_poly.pdbx_strand_id
1 'polypeptide(L)'
;MPLPVAVNVSNRLPPTAAALSAMRRHGRTLVLLVAFTIVTYVSISSSSLRSSSSSSSIANNSGLRTPENWDNDKLLLPAPEPVKYNIRHEATVPPPPKPDSFGIVIVADLDKKSKDESSKKPLYMSYLMHATLKVTPGGGSNSQQKRDSYAVTFGEEQKFTTTMNEAGRGFELSELAWFNGKLLSFDDRTGIVYNLKHFESVSKTKPLQAIPQHIVMEGDGFNGKGQKHEWATVKDGELYMGSVGKEFTDNSGTVISDGNLWVAVMDRAGEVRHEDWTSNFAAVRKALGCEWPGYVVHEAIEWSPVRRQWFILPRRVSTDPYNDMEDEKRGSNKVVIASEDFSSIEVRKIGKITPLRGFSSFKFIPRSDDAVIVAIKSVEVEDEQRQTSYITVFDVEGNVLLDETEIPGQKKYEGVAFAHDWS
;
A
#
# COMPACT_ATOMS: atom_id res chain seq x y z
N MET A 1 20.10 76.88 26.86
CA MET A 1 19.60 77.38 25.57
C MET A 1 20.68 77.14 24.51
N PRO A 2 20.31 76.74 23.28
CA PRO A 2 20.51 75.36 22.78
C PRO A 2 21.56 75.26 21.66
N LEU A 3 22.04 74.08 21.28
CA LEU A 3 21.49 73.25 20.18
C LEU A 3 21.86 71.76 20.33
N PRO A 4 21.02 70.82 19.84
CA PRO A 4 21.13 69.38 20.11
C PRO A 4 21.83 68.58 19.00
N VAL A 5 22.44 67.45 19.37
CA VAL A 5 22.89 66.39 18.45
C VAL A 5 21.74 65.41 18.24
N ALA A 6 21.30 65.25 16.99
CA ALA A 6 20.30 64.27 16.60
C ALA A 6 20.95 62.90 16.36
N VAL A 7 20.51 61.88 17.09
CA VAL A 7 20.77 60.47 16.78
C VAL A 7 19.62 59.95 15.93
N ASN A 8 19.93 59.55 14.70
CA ASN A 8 18.96 59.04 13.74
C ASN A 8 18.72 57.54 14.01
N VAL A 9 17.57 57.20 14.60
CA VAL A 9 17.15 55.79 14.78
C VAL A 9 16.31 55.40 13.57
N SER A 10 16.89 54.61 12.65
CA SER A 10 16.13 53.99 11.56
C SER A 10 15.32 52.80 12.10
N ASN A 11 14.02 52.98 12.30
CA ASN A 11 13.09 51.87 12.51
C ASN A 11 13.00 51.03 11.21
N ARG A 12 13.53 49.81 11.22
CA ARG A 12 13.21 48.79 10.20
C ARG A 12 11.93 48.08 10.63
N LEU A 13 10.86 48.25 9.86
CA LEU A 13 9.65 47.43 9.96
C LEU A 13 9.98 45.96 9.59
N PRO A 14 9.38 44.97 10.26
CA PRO A 14 9.52 43.56 9.85
C PRO A 14 8.84 43.33 8.50
N PRO A 15 9.36 42.41 7.66
CA PRO A 15 8.79 42.14 6.36
C PRO A 15 7.37 41.53 6.49
N THR A 16 6.48 41.91 5.59
CA THR A 16 5.12 41.37 5.52
C THR A 16 5.14 39.88 5.15
N ALA A 17 4.11 39.13 5.57
CA ALA A 17 3.97 37.69 5.37
C ALA A 17 4.15 37.23 3.90
N ALA A 18 3.91 38.12 2.93
CA ALA A 18 4.14 37.86 1.51
C ALA A 18 5.63 37.69 1.16
N ALA A 19 6.53 38.46 1.77
CA ALA A 19 7.98 38.41 1.51
C ALA A 19 8.64 37.15 2.10
N LEU A 20 8.13 36.65 3.24
CA LEU A 20 8.55 35.38 3.83
C LEU A 20 8.15 34.18 2.95
N SER A 21 7.01 34.26 2.23
CA SER A 21 6.58 33.22 1.29
C SER A 21 7.44 33.16 0.02
N ALA A 22 7.97 34.30 -0.43
CA ALA A 22 8.82 34.38 -1.63
C ALA A 22 10.26 33.90 -1.36
N MET A 23 10.81 34.20 -0.18
CA MET A 23 12.12 33.69 0.25
C MET A 23 12.12 32.17 0.50
N ARG A 24 10.99 31.59 0.95
CA ARG A 24 10.84 30.12 1.09
C ARG A 24 10.81 29.37 -0.24
N ARG A 25 10.36 30.00 -1.34
CA ARG A 25 10.35 29.39 -2.67
C ARG A 25 11.75 29.36 -3.30
N HIS A 26 12.53 30.42 -3.14
CA HIS A 26 13.88 30.51 -3.73
C HIS A 26 14.93 29.66 -2.99
N GLY A 27 14.76 29.44 -1.68
CA GLY A 27 15.63 28.52 -0.93
C GLY A 27 15.47 27.04 -1.31
N ARG A 28 14.29 26.61 -1.77
CA ARG A 28 14.02 25.21 -2.13
C ARG A 28 14.56 24.83 -3.51
N THR A 29 14.57 25.76 -4.46
CA THR A 29 15.14 25.53 -5.80
C THR A 29 16.66 25.35 -5.76
N LEU A 30 17.36 26.03 -4.84
CA LEU A 30 18.81 25.93 -4.70
C LEU A 30 19.25 24.63 -4.00
N VAL A 31 18.48 24.13 -3.03
CA VAL A 31 18.79 22.87 -2.32
C VAL A 31 18.58 21.64 -3.23
N LEU A 32 17.59 21.67 -4.13
CA LEU A 32 17.37 20.61 -5.11
C LEU A 32 18.50 20.53 -6.16
N LEU A 33 19.08 21.66 -6.58
CA LEU A 33 20.20 21.69 -7.52
C LEU A 33 21.51 21.17 -6.91
N VAL A 34 21.78 21.45 -5.63
CA VAL A 34 23.00 20.98 -4.96
C VAL A 34 22.93 19.48 -4.66
N ALA A 35 21.74 18.95 -4.31
CA ALA A 35 21.55 17.51 -4.11
C ALA A 35 21.79 16.70 -5.40
N PHE A 36 21.45 17.26 -6.57
CA PHE A 36 21.66 16.59 -7.86
C PHE A 36 23.15 16.50 -8.26
N THR A 37 23.96 17.50 -7.90
CA THR A 37 25.40 17.51 -8.22
C THR A 37 26.27 16.60 -7.35
N ILE A 38 25.80 16.24 -6.15
CA ILE A 38 26.57 15.37 -5.22
C ILE A 38 26.33 13.89 -5.52
N VAL A 39 25.19 13.52 -6.12
CA VAL A 39 24.87 12.14 -6.48
C VAL A 39 25.66 11.64 -7.70
N THR A 40 26.15 12.55 -8.56
CA THR A 40 26.94 12.17 -9.76
C THR A 40 28.45 12.05 -9.55
N TYR A 41 29.00 12.33 -8.35
CA TYR A 41 30.46 12.38 -8.14
C TYR A 41 31.03 11.29 -7.20
N VAL A 42 30.23 10.34 -6.72
CA VAL A 42 30.71 9.25 -5.82
C VAL A 42 30.64 7.87 -6.48
N SER A 43 30.98 7.76 -7.77
CA SER A 43 31.15 6.46 -8.43
C SER A 43 32.23 6.48 -9.50
N ILE A 44 33.43 6.98 -9.17
CA ILE A 44 34.64 6.64 -9.93
C ILE A 44 35.79 6.43 -8.93
N SER A 45 35.90 5.20 -8.44
CA SER A 45 37.13 4.67 -7.84
C SER A 45 37.32 3.24 -8.36
N SER A 46 38.03 3.15 -9.48
CA SER A 46 38.42 1.91 -10.13
C SER A 46 39.27 1.03 -9.21
N SER A 47 38.89 -0.24 -9.07
CA SER A 47 39.86 -1.31 -8.78
C SER A 47 39.65 -2.45 -9.75
N SER A 48 40.69 -2.68 -10.55
CA SER A 48 40.79 -3.69 -11.58
C SER A 48 41.13 -5.04 -10.97
N LEU A 49 40.27 -6.04 -11.15
CA LEU A 49 40.66 -7.45 -11.09
C LEU A 49 40.08 -8.17 -12.31
N ARG A 50 40.99 -8.68 -13.13
CA ARG A 50 40.70 -9.50 -14.31
C ARG A 50 40.24 -10.88 -13.85
N SER A 51 39.06 -11.31 -14.28
CA SER A 51 38.76 -12.73 -14.47
C SER A 51 38.13 -12.92 -15.84
N SER A 52 38.69 -13.85 -16.59
CA SER A 52 38.25 -14.27 -17.91
C SER A 52 37.18 -15.35 -17.76
N SER A 53 35.96 -15.08 -18.24
CA SER A 53 35.03 -16.13 -18.64
C SER A 53 34.23 -15.63 -19.84
N SER A 54 34.17 -16.49 -20.86
CA SER A 54 33.51 -16.28 -22.15
C SER A 54 32.00 -16.11 -21.97
N SER A 55 31.47 -14.95 -22.37
CA SER A 55 30.03 -14.70 -22.48
C SER A 55 29.58 -14.80 -23.95
N SER A 56 28.64 -15.70 -24.20
CA SER A 56 27.77 -15.66 -25.36
C SER A 56 26.80 -14.49 -25.18
N SER A 57 26.83 -13.53 -26.12
CA SER A 57 25.99 -12.35 -26.12
C SER A 57 24.53 -12.69 -26.45
N ILE A 58 23.65 -12.68 -25.45
CA ILE A 58 22.22 -12.42 -25.66
C ILE A 58 22.04 -10.91 -25.45
N ALA A 59 21.75 -10.18 -26.51
CA ALA A 59 21.43 -8.77 -26.45
C ALA A 59 20.00 -8.60 -25.92
N ASN A 60 19.85 -8.32 -24.62
CA ASN A 60 18.58 -7.87 -24.07
C ASN A 60 18.39 -6.39 -24.43
N ASN A 61 17.52 -6.14 -25.40
CA ASN A 61 17.07 -4.81 -25.77
C ASN A 61 15.80 -4.47 -24.97
N SER A 62 15.89 -4.37 -23.64
CA SER A 62 14.76 -3.96 -22.79
C SER A 62 14.76 -2.44 -22.64
N GLY A 63 14.20 -1.74 -23.62
CA GLY A 63 13.87 -0.32 -23.48
C GLY A 63 12.77 -0.11 -22.42
N LEU A 64 12.70 1.08 -21.83
CA LEU A 64 11.59 1.48 -20.95
C LEU A 64 10.24 1.24 -21.66
N ARG A 65 9.32 0.50 -21.03
CA ARG A 65 7.97 0.29 -21.57
C ARG A 65 7.11 1.51 -21.26
N THR A 66 6.39 1.98 -22.27
CA THR A 66 5.42 3.07 -22.18
C THR A 66 4.03 2.54 -22.51
N PRO A 67 2.96 3.19 -22.03
CA PRO A 67 1.58 2.84 -22.42
C PRO A 67 1.34 2.80 -23.93
N GLU A 68 2.16 3.51 -24.72
CA GLU A 68 2.06 3.61 -26.18
C GLU A 68 2.75 2.45 -26.93
N ASN A 69 3.66 1.70 -26.29
CA ASN A 69 4.43 0.62 -26.92
C ASN A 69 4.19 -0.76 -26.30
N TRP A 70 3.17 -0.85 -25.46
CA TRP A 70 2.82 -1.98 -24.61
C TRP A 70 2.52 -3.29 -25.33
N ASP A 71 1.92 -3.22 -26.51
CA ASP A 71 1.48 -4.39 -27.27
C ASP A 71 2.63 -5.14 -27.98
N ASN A 72 3.87 -4.63 -27.89
CA ASN A 72 4.98 -5.14 -28.69
C ASN A 72 5.66 -6.41 -28.14
N ASP A 73 5.43 -6.79 -26.88
CA ASP A 73 6.03 -7.99 -26.28
C ASP A 73 4.96 -8.93 -25.70
N LYS A 74 4.21 -9.60 -26.59
CA LYS A 74 3.54 -10.86 -26.21
C LYS A 74 4.55 -11.99 -26.14
N LEU A 75 5.37 -12.01 -25.09
CA LEU A 75 5.99 -13.25 -24.65
C LEU A 75 4.88 -14.12 -24.04
N LEU A 76 4.33 -15.01 -24.86
CA LEU A 76 3.47 -16.11 -24.44
C LEU A 76 4.27 -17.00 -23.48
N LEU A 77 4.20 -16.71 -22.18
CA LEU A 77 4.61 -17.68 -21.18
C LEU A 77 3.64 -18.87 -21.25
N PRO A 78 4.14 -20.12 -21.30
CA PRO A 78 3.27 -21.28 -21.27
C PRO A 78 2.49 -21.28 -19.95
N ALA A 79 1.16 -21.46 -20.05
CA ALA A 79 0.32 -21.64 -18.88
C ALA A 79 0.84 -22.84 -18.05
N PRO A 80 1.02 -22.70 -16.73
CA PRO A 80 1.34 -23.85 -15.90
C PRO A 80 0.18 -24.87 -15.96
N GLU A 81 0.54 -26.14 -16.15
CA GLU A 81 -0.40 -27.26 -16.08
C GLU A 81 -1.13 -27.25 -14.73
N PRO A 82 -2.47 -27.45 -14.69
CA PRO A 82 -3.21 -27.44 -13.44
C PRO A 82 -2.79 -28.63 -12.57
N VAL A 83 -2.11 -28.34 -11.46
CA VAL A 83 -1.88 -29.32 -10.40
C VAL A 83 -3.23 -29.63 -9.75
N LYS A 84 -3.84 -30.77 -10.15
CA LYS A 84 -5.04 -31.29 -9.51
C LYS A 84 -4.71 -31.76 -8.10
N TYR A 85 -4.98 -30.93 -7.11
CA TYR A 85 -5.06 -31.38 -5.72
C TYR A 85 -6.27 -32.32 -5.59
N ASN A 86 -6.02 -33.62 -5.52
CA ASN A 86 -7.01 -34.60 -5.09
C ASN A 86 -7.28 -34.41 -3.59
N ILE A 87 -8.10 -33.43 -3.25
CA ILE A 87 -8.64 -33.30 -1.90
C ILE A 87 -9.66 -34.43 -1.75
N ARG A 88 -9.29 -35.47 -1.00
CA ARG A 88 -10.28 -36.42 -0.45
C ARG A 88 -11.28 -35.58 0.34
N HIS A 89 -12.53 -35.56 -0.12
CA HIS A 89 -13.66 -35.07 0.65
C HIS A 89 -13.83 -35.99 1.88
N GLU A 90 -13.14 -35.66 2.98
CA GLU A 90 -13.64 -36.07 4.29
C GLU A 90 -14.95 -35.35 4.54
N ALA A 91 -15.90 -36.03 5.20
CA ALA A 91 -17.20 -35.44 5.52
C ALA A 91 -16.99 -34.17 6.34
N THR A 92 -17.26 -33.02 5.72
CA THR A 92 -17.03 -31.71 6.32
C THR A 92 -18.05 -31.49 7.42
N VAL A 93 -17.57 -31.42 8.66
CA VAL A 93 -18.33 -30.84 9.77
C VAL A 93 -18.80 -29.45 9.30
N PRO A 94 -20.09 -29.10 9.43
CA PRO A 94 -20.56 -27.79 9.01
C PRO A 94 -19.73 -26.71 9.74
N PRO A 95 -19.29 -25.66 9.04
CA PRO A 95 -18.47 -24.64 9.65
C PRO A 95 -19.21 -24.01 10.83
N PRO A 96 -18.49 -23.56 11.87
CA PRO A 96 -19.12 -22.86 12.98
C PRO A 96 -19.88 -21.63 12.46
N PRO A 97 -21.00 -21.26 13.11
CA PRO A 97 -21.78 -20.11 12.72
C PRO A 97 -20.92 -18.82 12.76
N LYS A 98 -21.33 -17.82 11.97
CA LYS A 98 -20.71 -16.49 12.01
C LYS A 98 -20.76 -15.94 13.45
N PRO A 99 -19.63 -15.51 14.02
CA PRO A 99 -19.63 -14.93 15.35
C PRO A 99 -20.34 -13.58 15.36
N ASP A 100 -20.76 -13.14 16.55
CA ASP A 100 -21.34 -11.81 16.76
C ASP A 100 -20.29 -10.68 16.80
N SER A 101 -19.01 -11.03 16.72
CA SER A 101 -17.90 -10.10 16.74
C SER A 101 -16.62 -10.72 16.16
N PHE A 102 -15.76 -9.85 15.62
CA PHE A 102 -14.46 -10.21 15.10
C PHE A 102 -13.38 -9.31 15.71
N GLY A 103 -12.29 -9.90 16.20
CA GLY A 103 -11.07 -9.15 16.47
C GLY A 103 -10.38 -8.80 15.16
N ILE A 104 -9.96 -7.55 15.01
CA ILE A 104 -9.14 -7.06 13.90
C ILE A 104 -7.88 -6.39 14.43
N VAL A 105 -6.83 -6.42 13.63
CA VAL A 105 -5.57 -5.71 13.85
C VAL A 105 -5.30 -4.80 12.66
N ILE A 106 -4.76 -3.62 12.96
CA ILE A 106 -4.55 -2.55 11.99
C ILE A 106 -3.14 -2.00 12.16
N VAL A 107 -2.33 -1.97 11.10
CA VAL A 107 -0.92 -1.52 11.16
C VAL A 107 -0.76 -0.14 10.55
N ALA A 108 0.09 0.68 11.18
CA ALA A 108 0.39 2.04 10.74
C ALA A 108 1.61 2.09 9.82
N ASP A 109 1.49 2.88 8.77
CA ASP A 109 2.63 3.45 8.08
C ASP A 109 2.79 4.92 8.55
N LEU A 110 4.00 5.29 8.93
CA LEU A 110 4.35 6.63 9.41
C LEU A 110 5.15 7.41 8.37
N ASP A 111 5.37 6.84 7.19
CA ASP A 111 6.27 7.35 6.17
C ASP A 111 7.65 7.63 6.79
N LYS A 112 8.22 8.80 6.48
CA LYS A 112 9.49 9.28 7.07
C LYS A 112 9.43 9.48 8.59
N LYS A 113 8.24 9.60 9.20
CA LYS A 113 8.08 9.73 10.67
C LYS A 113 8.27 8.39 11.39
N SER A 114 8.44 7.28 10.66
CA SER A 114 8.85 5.98 11.22
C SER A 114 10.21 6.07 11.92
N LYS A 115 11.10 6.97 11.48
CA LYS A 115 12.44 7.11 12.06
C LYS A 115 12.40 7.78 13.44
N ASP A 116 13.02 7.14 14.42
CA ASP A 116 13.22 7.71 15.76
C ASP A 116 14.44 8.64 15.77
N GLU A 117 14.20 9.94 15.58
CA GLU A 117 15.23 10.98 15.57
C GLU A 117 15.96 11.15 16.92
N SER A 118 15.43 10.60 18.02
CA SER A 118 16.10 10.62 19.32
C SER A 118 17.15 9.50 19.47
N SER A 119 17.10 8.48 18.62
CA SER A 119 18.01 7.36 18.66
C SER A 119 19.35 7.69 18.00
N LYS A 120 20.46 7.33 18.66
CA LYS A 120 21.83 7.48 18.11
C LYS A 120 22.13 6.51 16.96
N LYS A 121 21.38 5.42 16.86
CA LYS A 121 21.49 4.40 15.81
C LYS A 121 20.18 4.38 15.00
N PRO A 122 20.21 4.00 13.71
CA PRO A 122 18.98 3.85 12.94
C PRO A 122 17.99 2.94 13.69
N LEU A 123 16.83 3.53 14.00
CA LEU A 123 15.73 2.88 14.70
C LEU A 123 14.45 3.41 14.07
N TYR A 124 13.58 2.50 13.68
CA TYR A 124 12.33 2.80 13.01
C TYR A 124 11.18 2.15 13.79
N MET A 125 10.00 2.76 13.73
CA MET A 125 8.84 2.38 14.53
C MET A 125 7.55 2.44 13.74
N SER A 126 6.65 1.53 14.11
CA SER A 126 5.28 1.44 13.62
C SER A 126 4.39 1.11 14.81
N TYR A 127 3.09 1.10 14.57
CA TYR A 127 2.05 0.89 15.56
C TYR A 127 1.05 -0.14 15.08
N LEU A 128 0.66 -1.05 15.96
CA LEU A 128 -0.40 -2.03 15.72
C LEU A 128 -1.56 -1.72 16.66
N MET A 129 -2.73 -1.45 16.10
CA MET A 129 -3.96 -1.22 16.85
C MET A 129 -4.83 -2.47 16.79
N HIS A 130 -5.32 -2.91 17.95
CA HIS A 130 -6.40 -3.88 18.01
C HIS A 130 -7.75 -3.16 17.96
N ALA A 131 -8.73 -3.76 17.31
CA ALA A 131 -10.11 -3.32 17.38
C ALA A 131 -11.06 -4.52 17.33
N THR A 132 -12.30 -4.29 17.75
CA THR A 132 -13.37 -5.29 17.69
C THR A 132 -14.45 -4.79 16.76
N LEU A 133 -14.75 -5.56 15.71
CA LEU A 133 -15.87 -5.35 14.82
C LEU A 133 -17.06 -6.17 15.32
N LYS A 134 -18.04 -5.52 15.93
CA LYS A 134 -19.30 -6.13 16.40
C LYS A 134 -20.28 -6.25 15.24
N VAL A 135 -20.98 -7.38 15.17
CA VAL A 135 -22.03 -7.70 14.21
C VAL A 135 -23.37 -7.72 14.93
N THR A 136 -24.36 -7.01 14.39
CA THR A 136 -25.75 -7.09 14.84
C THR A 136 -26.59 -7.67 13.70
N PRO A 137 -27.17 -8.88 13.86
CA PRO A 137 -27.93 -9.53 12.80
C PRO A 137 -29.09 -8.69 12.29
N GLY A 138 -29.30 -8.69 10.97
CA GLY A 138 -30.51 -8.14 10.37
C GLY A 138 -31.75 -8.95 10.76
N GLY A 139 -32.85 -8.28 11.10
CA GLY A 139 -34.08 -8.95 11.57
C GLY A 139 -35.40 -8.35 11.08
N GLY A 140 -35.37 -7.33 10.23
CA GLY A 140 -36.59 -6.64 9.80
C GLY A 140 -37.17 -7.14 8.47
N SER A 141 -38.40 -6.72 8.19
CA SER A 141 -39.18 -7.14 7.02
C SER A 141 -38.73 -6.51 5.70
N ASN A 142 -38.01 -5.37 5.75
CA ASN A 142 -37.57 -4.63 4.57
C ASN A 142 -36.07 -4.87 4.25
N SER A 143 -35.67 -4.69 3.00
CA SER A 143 -34.33 -5.06 2.49
C SER A 143 -33.14 -4.44 3.25
N GLN A 144 -33.25 -3.20 3.75
CA GLN A 144 -32.22 -2.60 4.60
C GLN A 144 -32.14 -3.23 5.99
N GLN A 145 -33.28 -3.62 6.58
CA GLN A 145 -33.31 -4.25 7.90
C GLN A 145 -33.00 -5.77 7.86
N LYS A 146 -32.91 -6.37 6.67
CA LYS A 146 -32.44 -7.75 6.48
C LYS A 146 -30.92 -7.89 6.55
N ARG A 147 -30.16 -6.80 6.38
CA ARG A 147 -28.70 -6.84 6.42
C ARG A 147 -28.20 -6.70 7.85
N ASP A 148 -27.09 -7.37 8.13
CA ASP A 148 -26.34 -7.14 9.36
C ASP A 148 -25.86 -5.68 9.43
N SER A 149 -25.87 -5.10 10.62
CA SER A 149 -25.20 -3.83 10.89
C SER A 149 -23.91 -4.07 11.69
N TYR A 150 -22.94 -3.17 11.52
CA TYR A 150 -21.63 -3.31 12.14
C TYR A 150 -21.31 -2.09 13.00
N ALA A 151 -20.52 -2.32 14.05
CA ALA A 151 -19.95 -1.27 14.87
C ALA A 151 -18.49 -1.63 15.20
N VAL A 152 -17.62 -0.64 15.31
CA VAL A 152 -16.22 -0.83 15.65
C VAL A 152 -15.91 -0.23 17.03
N THR A 153 -15.14 -0.97 17.83
CA THR A 153 -14.54 -0.48 19.08
C THR A 153 -13.04 -0.58 18.96
N PHE A 154 -12.33 0.54 19.05
CA PHE A 154 -10.87 0.58 19.01
C PHE A 154 -10.27 0.26 20.38
N GLY A 155 -9.25 -0.57 20.39
CA GLY A 155 -8.45 -0.94 21.56
C GLY A 155 -7.15 -0.14 21.65
N GLU A 156 -6.22 -0.65 22.45
CA GLU A 156 -4.92 -0.01 22.62
C GLU A 156 -4.03 -0.17 21.37
N GLU A 157 -3.25 0.88 21.12
CA GLU A 157 -2.20 0.91 20.12
C GLU A 157 -0.87 0.48 20.74
N GLN A 158 -0.16 -0.46 20.10
CA GLN A 158 1.11 -0.98 20.57
C GLN A 158 2.24 -0.53 19.63
N LYS A 159 3.24 0.17 20.19
CA LYS A 159 4.47 0.54 19.47
C LYS A 159 5.41 -0.65 19.38
N PHE A 160 6.02 -0.84 18.22
CA PHE A 160 7.09 -1.81 18.01
C PHE A 160 8.12 -1.23 17.04
N THR A 161 9.32 -1.83 16.98
CA THR A 161 10.47 -1.22 16.30
C THR A 161 11.31 -2.22 15.51
N THR A 162 12.09 -1.70 14.58
CA THR A 162 13.15 -2.41 13.84
C THR A 162 14.38 -1.51 13.69
N THR A 163 15.53 -2.11 13.42
CA THR A 163 16.75 -1.40 13.00
C THR A 163 17.03 -1.54 11.51
N MET A 164 16.28 -2.41 10.82
CA MET A 164 16.42 -2.62 9.37
C MET A 164 15.94 -1.38 8.63
N ASN A 165 16.66 -1.00 7.58
CA ASN A 165 16.33 0.13 6.73
C ASN A 165 17.06 0.05 5.40
N GLU A 166 16.53 0.77 4.43
CA GLU A 166 17.13 1.02 3.12
C GLU A 166 17.26 2.53 2.96
N ALA A 167 18.49 3.00 2.73
CA ALA A 167 18.80 4.41 2.53
C ALA A 167 18.23 5.36 3.62
N GLY A 168 18.19 4.92 4.88
CA GLY A 168 17.71 5.73 6.00
C GLY A 168 16.18 5.80 6.15
N ARG A 169 15.43 4.92 5.47
CA ARG A 169 13.99 4.70 5.64
C ARG A 169 13.68 3.23 5.88
N GLY A 170 12.64 2.93 6.63
CA GLY A 170 12.24 1.56 6.88
C GLY A 170 11.10 1.49 7.86
N PHE A 171 10.48 0.32 7.93
CA PHE A 171 9.31 0.07 8.77
C PHE A 171 8.08 0.91 8.42
N GLU A 172 7.94 1.20 7.13
CA GLU A 172 6.78 1.83 6.54
C GLU A 172 5.87 0.69 6.08
N LEU A 173 5.01 0.24 7.02
CA LEU A 173 4.30 -1.03 6.91
C LEU A 173 2.95 -0.85 6.19
N SER A 174 2.89 -1.31 4.94
CA SER A 174 1.82 -0.95 4.00
C SER A 174 0.76 -2.03 3.75
N GLU A 175 0.78 -3.16 4.46
CA GLU A 175 -0.32 -4.15 4.46
C GLU A 175 -0.18 -5.16 5.63
N LEU A 176 -1.26 -5.91 5.91
CA LEU A 176 -1.30 -7.13 6.71
C LEU A 176 -1.95 -8.29 5.92
N ALA A 177 -1.28 -9.44 5.88
CA ALA A 177 -1.83 -10.65 5.26
C ALA A 177 -1.51 -11.90 6.09
N TRP A 178 -2.49 -12.80 6.23
CA TRP A 178 -2.25 -14.15 6.74
C TRP A 178 -1.68 -15.01 5.63
N PHE A 179 -0.55 -15.68 5.91
CA PHE A 179 0.02 -16.67 5.00
C PHE A 179 0.75 -17.76 5.78
N ASN A 180 0.44 -19.02 5.47
CA ASN A 180 1.09 -20.18 6.09
C ASN A 180 1.06 -20.13 7.64
N GLY A 181 -0.09 -19.74 8.21
CA GLY A 181 -0.29 -19.62 9.66
C GLY A 181 0.52 -18.49 10.33
N LYS A 182 0.99 -17.51 9.56
CA LYS A 182 1.73 -16.33 10.05
C LYS A 182 0.98 -15.07 9.63
N LEU A 183 0.83 -14.13 10.55
CA LEU A 183 0.43 -12.77 10.21
C LEU A 183 1.66 -12.01 9.72
N LEU A 184 1.63 -11.61 8.45
CA LEU A 184 2.73 -10.91 7.79
C LEU A 184 2.41 -9.43 7.64
N SER A 185 3.46 -8.60 7.65
CA SER A 185 3.41 -7.19 7.29
C SER A 185 4.59 -6.83 6.39
N PHE A 186 4.45 -5.80 5.57
CA PHE A 186 5.30 -5.57 4.40
C PHE A 186 5.86 -4.15 4.45
N ASP A 187 7.18 -4.01 4.49
CA ASP A 187 7.85 -2.70 4.49
C ASP A 187 8.09 -2.23 3.05
N ASP A 188 7.42 -1.13 2.67
CA ASP A 188 7.45 -0.58 1.30
C ASP A 188 8.79 0.09 0.92
N ARG A 189 9.71 0.19 1.89
CA ARG A 189 11.05 0.76 1.66
C ARG A 189 12.08 -0.30 1.38
N THR A 190 12.12 -1.30 2.26
CA THR A 190 13.17 -2.33 2.24
C THR A 190 12.77 -3.57 1.45
N GLY A 191 11.48 -3.70 1.11
CA GLY A 191 10.93 -4.92 0.53
C GLY A 191 10.84 -6.08 1.53
N ILE A 192 11.13 -5.85 2.82
CA ILE A 192 11.13 -6.90 3.84
C ILE A 192 9.70 -7.31 4.19
N VAL A 193 9.49 -8.63 4.22
CA VAL A 193 8.29 -9.26 4.76
C VAL A 193 8.55 -9.68 6.21
N TYR A 194 7.80 -9.08 7.14
CA TYR A 194 7.88 -9.33 8.57
C TYR A 194 6.79 -10.28 9.04
N ASN A 195 7.15 -11.25 9.88
CA ASN A 195 6.20 -12.04 10.66
C ASN A 195 5.95 -11.35 12.01
N LEU A 196 4.69 -10.97 12.27
CA LEU A 196 4.30 -10.35 13.52
C LEU A 196 4.08 -11.43 14.59
N LYS A 197 4.79 -11.31 15.71
CA LYS A 197 4.73 -12.24 16.84
C LYS A 197 4.20 -11.56 18.10
N HIS A 198 3.43 -12.33 18.87
CA HIS A 198 2.80 -11.94 20.13
C HIS A 198 1.77 -10.82 20.03
N PHE A 199 1.27 -10.54 18.82
CA PHE A 199 0.28 -9.47 18.64
C PHE A 199 -1.02 -9.80 19.38
N GLU A 200 -1.41 -11.07 19.46
CA GLU A 200 -2.64 -11.54 20.09
C GLU A 200 -2.69 -11.25 21.60
N SER A 201 -1.53 -11.16 22.26
CA SER A 201 -1.42 -10.93 23.71
C SER A 201 -0.05 -10.36 24.06
N VAL A 202 0.11 -9.05 23.87
CA VAL A 202 1.33 -8.33 24.22
C VAL A 202 1.53 -8.29 25.73
N SER A 203 2.73 -8.62 26.20
CA SER A 203 3.10 -8.52 27.60
C SER A 203 4.57 -8.15 27.76
N LYS A 204 5.00 -7.85 28.99
CA LYS A 204 6.42 -7.54 29.29
C LYS A 204 7.39 -8.67 28.89
N THR A 205 6.95 -9.93 28.98
CA THR A 205 7.78 -11.09 28.65
C THR A 205 7.60 -11.57 27.20
N LYS A 206 6.54 -11.11 26.53
CA LYS A 206 6.23 -11.40 25.12
C LYS A 206 5.80 -10.10 24.43
N PRO A 207 6.75 -9.19 24.13
CA PRO A 207 6.43 -7.95 23.45
C PRO A 207 6.02 -8.24 22.00
N LEU A 208 5.26 -7.33 21.40
CA LEU A 208 5.01 -7.33 19.96
C LEU A 208 6.35 -7.24 19.22
N GLN A 209 6.56 -8.15 18.28
CA GLN A 209 7.80 -8.25 17.52
C GLN A 209 7.51 -8.40 16.03
N ALA A 210 8.30 -7.73 15.20
CA ALA A 210 8.34 -7.93 13.76
C ALA A 210 9.63 -8.70 13.43
N ILE A 211 9.49 -9.95 12.97
CA ILE A 211 10.62 -10.82 12.64
C ILE A 211 10.79 -10.86 11.12
N PRO A 212 11.89 -10.34 10.54
CA PRO A 212 12.15 -10.49 9.11
C PRO A 212 12.09 -11.95 8.69
N GLN A 213 11.42 -12.25 7.58
CA GLN A 213 11.36 -13.59 6.99
C GLN A 213 11.93 -13.61 5.58
N HIS A 214 11.58 -12.61 4.77
CA HIS A 214 11.98 -12.50 3.37
C HIS A 214 12.32 -11.04 3.04
N ILE A 215 13.07 -10.85 1.96
CA ILE A 215 13.26 -9.56 1.29
C ILE A 215 12.90 -9.75 -0.18
N VAL A 216 12.02 -8.89 -0.69
CA VAL A 216 11.50 -8.94 -2.06
C VAL A 216 12.02 -7.71 -2.80
N MET A 217 12.60 -7.92 -3.97
CA MET A 217 13.23 -6.84 -4.76
C MET A 217 12.24 -6.25 -5.76
N GLU A 218 12.40 -4.99 -6.12
CA GLU A 218 11.52 -4.30 -7.08
C GLU A 218 11.56 -4.92 -8.48
N GLY A 219 10.44 -4.79 -9.21
CA GLY A 219 10.37 -5.14 -10.63
C GLY A 219 10.42 -6.65 -10.86
N ASP A 220 11.26 -7.06 -11.81
CA ASP A 220 11.49 -8.45 -12.19
C ASP A 220 12.32 -9.26 -11.17
N GLY A 221 12.72 -8.63 -10.06
CA GLY A 221 13.51 -9.22 -8.99
C GLY A 221 15.02 -9.05 -9.13
N PHE A 222 15.52 -8.45 -10.22
CA PHE A 222 16.96 -8.23 -10.45
C PHE A 222 17.43 -6.80 -10.13
N ASN A 223 16.60 -6.02 -9.44
CA ASN A 223 16.93 -4.68 -8.96
C ASN A 223 17.60 -4.74 -7.56
N GLY A 224 18.50 -3.80 -7.26
CA GLY A 224 19.12 -3.66 -5.94
C GLY A 224 18.27 -2.94 -4.90
N LYS A 225 17.10 -2.43 -5.30
CA LYS A 225 16.12 -1.72 -4.45
C LYS A 225 15.00 -2.65 -3.99
N GLY A 226 14.61 -2.58 -2.72
CA GLY A 226 13.46 -3.30 -2.19
C GLY A 226 12.15 -2.96 -2.90
N GLN A 227 11.24 -3.94 -3.01
CA GLN A 227 9.92 -3.73 -3.59
C GLN A 227 9.11 -2.76 -2.72
N LYS A 228 8.48 -1.78 -3.36
CA LYS A 228 7.47 -0.94 -2.73
C LYS A 228 6.16 -1.72 -2.60
N HIS A 229 6.01 -2.47 -1.51
CA HIS A 229 4.79 -3.22 -1.19
C HIS A 229 3.64 -2.28 -0.86
N GLU A 230 2.48 -2.53 -1.44
CA GLU A 230 1.27 -1.72 -1.25
C GLU A 230 0.03 -2.55 -0.96
N TRP A 231 0.07 -3.84 -1.29
CA TRP A 231 -1.00 -4.78 -1.03
C TRP A 231 -0.45 -6.20 -1.07
N ALA A 232 -1.17 -7.11 -0.40
CA ALA A 232 -0.86 -8.52 -0.40
C ALA A 232 -2.12 -9.35 -0.17
N THR A 233 -2.23 -10.47 -0.88
CA THR A 233 -3.36 -11.40 -0.75
C THR A 233 -2.93 -12.82 -1.06
N VAL A 234 -3.76 -13.80 -0.71
CA VAL A 234 -3.47 -15.22 -0.94
C VAL A 234 -4.40 -15.77 -2.01
N LYS A 235 -3.80 -16.33 -3.07
CA LYS A 235 -4.52 -17.02 -4.13
C LYS A 235 -3.94 -18.41 -4.31
N ASP A 236 -4.82 -19.42 -4.24
CA ASP A 236 -4.49 -20.82 -4.50
C ASP A 236 -3.28 -21.35 -3.70
N GLY A 237 -3.09 -20.82 -2.49
CA GLY A 237 -2.03 -21.22 -1.57
C GLY A 237 -0.69 -20.52 -1.77
N GLU A 238 -0.61 -19.53 -2.66
CA GLU A 238 0.53 -18.63 -2.85
C GLU A 238 0.20 -17.23 -2.36
N LEU A 239 1.21 -16.52 -1.84
CA LEU A 239 1.13 -15.13 -1.40
C LEU A 239 1.51 -14.20 -2.55
N TYR A 240 0.57 -13.38 -3.00
CA TYR A 240 0.78 -12.33 -4.00
C TYR A 240 1.06 -11.02 -3.26
N MET A 241 2.12 -10.31 -3.66
CA MET A 241 2.56 -9.05 -3.07
C MET A 241 2.84 -8.08 -4.21
N GLY A 242 2.08 -6.99 -4.27
CA GLY A 242 2.22 -6.04 -5.37
C GLY A 242 2.58 -4.64 -4.91
N SER A 243 2.97 -3.85 -5.89
CA SER A 243 3.22 -2.42 -5.76
C SER A 243 2.02 -1.60 -6.26
N VAL A 244 2.24 -0.30 -6.49
CA VAL A 244 1.24 0.72 -6.79
C VAL A 244 0.42 0.41 -8.05
N GLY A 245 0.93 -0.41 -8.97
CA GLY A 245 0.21 -0.84 -10.17
C GLY A 245 0.07 0.25 -11.24
N LYS A 246 1.01 1.18 -11.29
CA LYS A 246 1.16 2.18 -12.36
C LYS A 246 2.63 2.47 -12.62
N GLU A 247 2.92 3.06 -13.77
CA GLU A 247 4.25 3.56 -14.10
C GLU A 247 4.75 4.58 -13.06
N PHE A 248 6.04 4.55 -12.75
CA PHE A 248 6.69 5.61 -11.98
C PHE A 248 7.02 6.76 -12.91
N THR A 249 6.41 7.91 -12.66
CA THR A 249 6.52 9.11 -13.48
C THR A 249 7.03 10.29 -12.65
N ASP A 250 7.75 11.22 -13.26
CA ASP A 250 7.90 12.55 -12.66
C ASP A 250 6.62 13.40 -12.86
N ASN A 251 6.62 14.60 -12.27
CA ASN A 251 5.53 15.57 -12.38
C ASN A 251 5.41 16.21 -13.78
N SER A 252 6.32 15.91 -14.72
CA SER A 252 6.17 16.29 -16.14
C SER A 252 5.43 15.23 -16.95
N GLY A 253 5.13 14.07 -16.35
CA GLY A 253 4.55 12.91 -17.03
C GLY A 253 5.59 12.01 -17.69
N THR A 254 6.89 12.26 -17.49
CA THR A 254 7.94 11.40 -18.03
C THR A 254 8.00 10.10 -17.24
N VAL A 255 7.88 8.97 -17.93
CA VAL A 255 8.04 7.64 -17.34
C VAL A 255 9.51 7.40 -17.00
N ILE A 256 9.79 7.09 -15.74
CA ILE A 256 11.12 6.82 -15.20
C ILE A 256 11.36 5.32 -15.05
N SER A 257 10.33 4.56 -14.67
CA SER A 257 10.41 3.12 -14.44
C SER A 257 9.03 2.46 -14.50
N ASP A 258 8.99 1.17 -14.83
CA ASP A 258 7.82 0.29 -14.82
C ASP A 258 7.83 -0.73 -13.67
N GLY A 259 8.81 -0.68 -12.76
CA GLY A 259 8.98 -1.66 -11.67
C GLY A 259 7.75 -1.82 -10.76
N ASN A 260 6.92 -0.79 -10.64
CA ASN A 260 5.67 -0.80 -9.86
C ASN A 260 4.53 -1.62 -10.50
N LEU A 261 4.71 -2.10 -11.74
CA LEU A 261 3.74 -2.93 -12.47
C LEU A 261 3.96 -4.43 -12.24
N TRP A 262 5.02 -4.81 -11.53
CA TRP A 262 5.34 -6.21 -11.22
C TRP A 262 4.69 -6.65 -9.90
N VAL A 263 4.37 -7.94 -9.82
CA VAL A 263 3.84 -8.59 -8.62
C VAL A 263 4.75 -9.75 -8.25
N ALA A 264 5.24 -9.75 -7.02
CA ALA A 264 5.98 -10.87 -6.47
C ALA A 264 4.99 -11.92 -5.95
N VAL A 265 5.28 -13.19 -6.22
CA VAL A 265 4.47 -14.31 -5.76
C VAL A 265 5.36 -15.31 -5.04
N MET A 266 4.97 -15.63 -3.81
CA MET A 266 5.70 -16.50 -2.92
C MET A 266 4.92 -17.78 -2.66
N ASP A 267 5.56 -18.93 -2.87
CA ASP A 267 4.97 -20.23 -2.56
C ASP A 267 5.10 -20.57 -1.06
N ARG A 268 4.57 -21.73 -0.65
CA ARG A 268 4.64 -22.17 0.76
C ARG A 268 6.04 -22.56 1.24
N ALA A 269 6.97 -22.82 0.31
CA ALA A 269 8.37 -23.09 0.61
C ALA A 269 9.16 -21.78 0.83
N GLY A 270 8.61 -20.65 0.38
CA GLY A 270 9.23 -19.33 0.48
C GLY A 270 9.99 -18.93 -0.78
N GLU A 271 9.86 -19.69 -1.88
CA GLU A 271 10.44 -19.32 -3.17
C GLU A 271 9.62 -18.18 -3.78
N VAL A 272 10.33 -17.17 -4.30
CA VAL A 272 9.71 -15.95 -4.85
C VAL A 272 9.97 -15.89 -6.34
N ARG A 273 8.90 -15.66 -7.11
CA ARG A 273 8.93 -15.35 -8.53
C ARG A 273 8.23 -14.02 -8.78
N HIS A 274 8.58 -13.36 -9.87
CA HIS A 274 8.03 -12.05 -10.24
C HIS A 274 7.18 -12.20 -11.51
N GLU A 275 5.94 -11.73 -11.45
CA GLU A 275 5.00 -11.71 -12.57
C GLU A 275 4.83 -10.29 -13.08
N ASP A 276 4.86 -10.15 -14.40
CA ASP A 276 4.59 -8.88 -15.07
C ASP A 276 3.08 -8.65 -15.16
N TRP A 277 2.54 -7.78 -14.31
CA TRP A 277 1.11 -7.49 -14.20
C TRP A 277 0.66 -6.24 -14.94
N THR A 278 1.61 -5.56 -15.59
CA THR A 278 1.43 -4.62 -16.70
C THR A 278 0.03 -4.74 -17.31
N SER A 279 -0.24 -5.74 -18.15
CA SER A 279 -1.50 -5.85 -18.91
C SER A 279 -2.77 -5.90 -18.05
N ASN A 280 -2.70 -6.48 -16.85
CA ASN A 280 -3.81 -6.55 -15.91
C ASN A 280 -4.15 -5.16 -15.36
N PHE A 281 -3.14 -4.39 -14.94
CA PHE A 281 -3.33 -3.02 -14.47
C PHE A 281 -3.88 -2.10 -15.58
N ALA A 282 -3.41 -2.28 -16.82
CA ALA A 282 -3.96 -1.54 -17.96
C ALA A 282 -5.45 -1.88 -18.23
N ALA A 283 -5.83 -3.15 -18.11
CA ALA A 283 -7.23 -3.57 -18.25
C ALA A 283 -8.12 -2.94 -17.17
N VAL A 284 -7.66 -2.90 -15.92
CA VAL A 284 -8.36 -2.23 -14.81
C VAL A 284 -8.46 -0.72 -15.05
N ARG A 285 -7.37 -0.08 -15.46
CA ARG A 285 -7.33 1.36 -15.80
C ARG A 285 -8.33 1.71 -16.90
N LYS A 286 -8.42 0.88 -17.94
CA LYS A 286 -9.39 1.02 -19.03
C LYS A 286 -10.83 0.85 -18.55
N ALA A 287 -11.11 -0.18 -17.75
CA ALA A 287 -12.45 -0.41 -17.19
C ALA A 287 -12.93 0.74 -16.29
N LEU A 288 -12.00 1.43 -15.63
CA LEU A 288 -12.26 2.63 -14.83
C LEU A 288 -12.46 3.90 -15.67
N GLY A 289 -12.19 3.86 -16.99
CA GLY A 289 -12.26 5.02 -17.88
C GLY A 289 -11.11 6.00 -17.70
N CYS A 290 -9.95 5.51 -17.24
CA CYS A 290 -8.80 6.33 -16.87
C CYS A 290 -7.56 5.98 -17.70
N GLU A 291 -7.75 5.68 -18.99
CA GLU A 291 -6.65 5.41 -19.93
C GLU A 291 -5.61 6.53 -19.91
N TRP A 292 -4.37 6.20 -20.32
CA TRP A 292 -3.24 7.13 -20.31
C TRP A 292 -3.59 8.47 -21.00
N PRO A 293 -3.24 9.63 -20.40
CA PRO A 293 -2.36 9.82 -19.24
C PRO A 293 -3.03 9.70 -17.87
N GLY A 294 -4.31 9.30 -17.81
CA GLY A 294 -4.96 8.91 -16.58
C GLY A 294 -4.27 7.73 -15.90
N TYR A 295 -4.57 7.54 -14.61
CA TYR A 295 -3.89 6.55 -13.79
C TYR A 295 -4.78 6.05 -12.64
N VAL A 296 -4.35 4.93 -12.07
CA VAL A 296 -4.95 4.27 -10.92
C VAL A 296 -3.83 3.92 -9.94
N VAL A 297 -4.06 4.14 -8.65
CA VAL A 297 -3.14 3.75 -7.57
C VAL A 297 -3.79 2.61 -6.80
N HIS A 298 -3.08 1.50 -6.67
CA HIS A 298 -3.55 0.28 -6.04
C HIS A 298 -2.83 0.05 -4.70
N GLU A 299 -3.58 0.04 -3.61
CA GLU A 299 -3.09 -0.29 -2.25
C GLU A 299 -4.06 -1.27 -1.54
N ALA A 300 -5.02 -1.83 -2.28
CA ALA A 300 -6.09 -2.63 -1.70
C ALA A 300 -6.59 -3.59 -2.76
N ILE A 301 -6.01 -4.80 -2.78
CA ILE A 301 -6.36 -5.89 -3.69
C ILE A 301 -6.50 -7.17 -2.89
N GLU A 302 -7.63 -7.86 -3.04
CA GLU A 302 -7.85 -9.17 -2.45
C GLU A 302 -8.35 -10.17 -3.49
N TRP A 303 -7.92 -11.41 -3.33
CA TRP A 303 -8.45 -12.54 -4.05
C TRP A 303 -9.63 -13.16 -3.28
N SER A 304 -10.78 -13.35 -3.94
CA SER A 304 -11.90 -14.10 -3.38
C SER A 304 -11.84 -15.57 -3.82
N PRO A 305 -11.48 -16.52 -2.94
CA PRO A 305 -11.49 -17.94 -3.28
C PRO A 305 -12.91 -18.47 -3.53
N VAL A 306 -13.92 -17.89 -2.86
CA VAL A 306 -15.33 -18.29 -3.03
C VAL A 306 -15.87 -17.88 -4.40
N ARG A 307 -15.52 -16.68 -4.87
CA ARG A 307 -16.06 -16.12 -6.12
C ARG A 307 -15.20 -16.38 -7.34
N ARG A 308 -13.95 -16.81 -7.14
CA ARG A 308 -12.92 -16.89 -8.18
C ARG A 308 -12.66 -15.56 -8.89
N GLN A 309 -12.58 -14.48 -8.12
CA GLN A 309 -12.45 -13.13 -8.66
C GLN A 309 -11.47 -12.28 -7.84
N TRP A 310 -10.80 -11.36 -8.53
CA TRP A 310 -10.04 -10.29 -7.92
C TRP A 310 -10.97 -9.15 -7.54
N PHE A 311 -10.81 -8.63 -6.33
CA PHE A 311 -11.45 -7.41 -5.86
C PHE A 311 -10.39 -6.35 -5.62
N ILE A 312 -10.60 -5.18 -6.20
CA ILE A 312 -9.66 -4.06 -6.13
C ILE A 312 -10.44 -2.84 -5.67
N LEU A 313 -9.96 -2.20 -4.60
CA LEU A 313 -10.44 -0.91 -4.13
C LEU A 313 -9.34 0.12 -4.39
N PRO A 314 -9.34 0.83 -5.54
CA PRO A 314 -8.25 1.76 -5.83
C PRO A 314 -8.12 2.83 -4.75
N ARG A 315 -6.89 3.17 -4.35
CA ARG A 315 -6.64 4.35 -3.52
C ARG A 315 -7.03 5.60 -4.30
N ARG A 316 -6.52 5.70 -5.52
CA ARG A 316 -6.66 6.86 -6.40
C ARG A 316 -7.16 6.46 -7.78
N VAL A 317 -8.00 7.31 -8.37
CA VAL A 317 -8.50 7.17 -9.74
C VAL A 317 -8.52 8.56 -10.38
N SER A 318 -7.80 8.74 -11.49
CA SER A 318 -7.72 10.03 -12.18
C SER A 318 -7.73 9.84 -13.69
N THR A 319 -8.47 10.69 -14.40
CA THR A 319 -8.38 10.85 -15.86
C THR A 319 -7.29 11.84 -16.27
N ASP A 320 -6.80 12.64 -15.32
CA ASP A 320 -5.72 13.61 -15.53
C ASP A 320 -4.35 12.94 -15.34
N PRO A 321 -3.27 13.47 -15.96
CA PRO A 321 -1.90 13.05 -15.69
C PRO A 321 -1.55 13.09 -14.20
N TYR A 322 -0.67 12.18 -13.79
CA TYR A 322 -0.17 12.13 -12.43
C TYR A 322 0.57 13.42 -12.04
N ASN A 323 0.26 13.91 -10.84
CA ASN A 323 0.97 14.99 -10.17
C ASN A 323 0.88 14.76 -8.65
N ASP A 324 2.01 14.82 -7.95
CA ASP A 324 2.09 14.46 -6.53
C ASP A 324 1.06 15.22 -5.66
N MET A 325 0.88 16.53 -5.89
CA MET A 325 -0.01 17.37 -5.08
C MET A 325 -1.49 17.17 -5.44
N GLU A 326 -1.79 16.97 -6.73
CA GLU A 326 -3.17 16.75 -7.15
C GLU A 326 -3.65 15.34 -6.80
N ASP A 327 -2.74 14.36 -6.73
CA ASP A 327 -3.03 12.97 -6.37
C ASP A 327 -3.68 12.85 -4.98
N GLU A 328 -3.27 13.68 -4.02
CA GLU A 328 -3.82 13.69 -2.66
C GLU A 328 -5.36 13.82 -2.65
N LYS A 329 -5.94 14.44 -3.69
CA LYS A 329 -7.38 14.68 -3.88
C LYS A 329 -8.06 13.72 -4.86
N ARG A 330 -7.38 12.66 -5.32
CA ARG A 330 -7.93 11.67 -6.27
C ARG A 330 -8.51 10.42 -5.61
N GLY A 331 -8.89 10.51 -4.33
CA GLY A 331 -9.50 9.44 -3.56
C GLY A 331 -10.70 8.80 -4.25
N SER A 332 -10.79 7.47 -4.21
CA SER A 332 -11.79 6.70 -4.94
C SER A 332 -12.96 6.23 -4.07
N ASN A 333 -14.07 5.94 -4.74
CA ASN A 333 -15.19 5.18 -4.20
C ASN A 333 -15.56 3.96 -5.06
N LYS A 334 -14.62 3.51 -5.89
CA LYS A 334 -14.81 2.41 -6.85
C LYS A 334 -14.44 1.06 -6.23
N VAL A 335 -15.16 0.03 -6.65
CA VAL A 335 -14.77 -1.38 -6.49
C VAL A 335 -14.65 -1.95 -7.89
N VAL A 336 -13.52 -2.56 -8.19
CA VAL A 336 -13.30 -3.29 -9.43
C VAL A 336 -13.36 -4.77 -9.10
N ILE A 337 -14.18 -5.52 -9.83
CA ILE A 337 -14.34 -6.97 -9.70
C ILE A 337 -13.90 -7.58 -11.02
N ALA A 338 -12.78 -8.31 -11.02
CA ALA A 338 -12.21 -8.89 -12.22
C ALA A 338 -12.23 -10.42 -12.17
N SER A 339 -12.44 -11.05 -13.32
CA SER A 339 -12.18 -12.48 -13.50
C SER A 339 -10.71 -12.79 -13.23
N GLU A 340 -10.41 -14.06 -12.97
CA GLU A 340 -9.05 -14.54 -12.67
C GLU A 340 -8.00 -14.10 -13.70
N ASP A 341 -8.39 -14.06 -14.98
CA ASP A 341 -7.57 -13.69 -16.14
C ASP A 341 -7.76 -12.23 -16.60
N PHE A 342 -8.49 -11.41 -15.82
CA PHE A 342 -8.85 -10.03 -16.15
C PHE A 342 -9.61 -9.83 -17.48
N SER A 343 -10.12 -10.89 -18.10
CA SER A 343 -10.89 -10.81 -19.35
C SER A 343 -12.28 -10.19 -19.18
N SER A 344 -12.83 -10.24 -17.96
CA SER A 344 -14.09 -9.61 -17.58
C SER A 344 -13.88 -8.75 -16.35
N ILE A 345 -14.19 -7.45 -16.46
CA ILE A 345 -14.04 -6.49 -15.37
C ILE A 345 -15.34 -5.71 -15.18
N GLU A 346 -15.89 -5.75 -13.96
CA GLU A 346 -17.02 -4.94 -13.53
C GLU A 346 -16.54 -3.83 -12.60
N VAL A 347 -17.12 -2.62 -12.72
CA VAL A 347 -16.83 -1.49 -11.82
C VAL A 347 -18.11 -1.07 -11.10
N ARG A 348 -18.09 -1.13 -9.77
CA ARG A 348 -19.15 -0.64 -8.88
C ARG A 348 -18.71 0.62 -8.13
N LYS A 349 -19.68 1.29 -7.51
CA LYS A 349 -19.46 2.45 -6.64
C LYS A 349 -19.98 2.14 -5.24
N ILE A 350 -19.20 2.48 -4.21
CA ILE A 350 -19.58 2.35 -2.79
C ILE A 350 -19.71 3.73 -2.20
N GLY A 351 -20.88 4.04 -1.62
CA GLY A 351 -21.09 5.31 -0.94
C GLY A 351 -20.74 6.53 -1.80
N LYS A 352 -20.28 7.61 -1.15
CA LYS A 352 -19.87 8.85 -1.81
C LYS A 352 -18.36 8.93 -1.98
N ILE A 353 -17.93 9.66 -3.01
CA ILE A 353 -16.52 10.02 -3.16
C ILE A 353 -16.11 11.01 -2.06
N THR A 354 -14.98 10.75 -1.43
CA THR A 354 -14.34 11.67 -0.49
C THR A 354 -12.93 11.93 -1.02
N PRO A 355 -12.68 13.07 -1.70
CA PRO A 355 -11.46 13.29 -2.50
C PRO A 355 -10.13 13.01 -1.77
N LEU A 356 -10.05 13.31 -0.48
CA LEU A 356 -8.83 13.12 0.31
C LEU A 356 -8.64 11.70 0.85
N ARG A 357 -9.69 10.86 0.83
CA ARG A 357 -9.69 9.51 1.42
C ARG A 357 -9.51 8.48 0.31
N GLY A 358 -8.38 7.77 0.32
CA GLY A 358 -8.11 6.64 -0.58
C GLY A 358 -8.14 5.33 0.18
N PHE A 359 -8.69 4.27 -0.42
CA PHE A 359 -8.61 2.92 0.16
C PHE A 359 -7.13 2.49 0.28
N SER A 360 -6.77 1.96 1.44
CA SER A 360 -5.39 1.56 1.76
C SER A 360 -5.27 0.10 2.20
N SER A 361 -6.38 -0.59 2.52
CA SER A 361 -6.42 -2.04 2.72
C SER A 361 -7.88 -2.48 2.88
N PHE A 362 -8.18 -3.75 2.62
CA PHE A 362 -9.45 -4.35 2.99
C PHE A 362 -9.34 -5.85 3.20
N LYS A 363 -10.35 -6.44 3.83
CA LYS A 363 -10.52 -7.90 3.93
C LYS A 363 -12.00 -8.25 3.81
N PHE A 364 -12.30 -9.44 3.26
CA PHE A 364 -13.65 -10.00 3.34
C PHE A 364 -13.95 -10.44 4.78
N ILE A 365 -15.15 -10.12 5.27
CA ILE A 365 -15.58 -10.55 6.60
C ILE A 365 -15.76 -12.08 6.59
N PRO A 366 -15.13 -12.82 7.52
CA PRO A 366 -15.25 -14.27 7.57
C PRO A 366 -16.71 -14.70 7.72
N ARG A 367 -17.06 -15.83 7.11
CA ARG A 367 -18.43 -16.38 7.12
C ARG A 367 -19.47 -15.42 6.50
N SER A 368 -19.06 -14.64 5.51
CA SER A 368 -19.96 -13.81 4.69
C SER A 368 -20.02 -14.23 3.23
N ASP A 369 -19.44 -15.38 2.86
CA ASP A 369 -19.29 -15.84 1.46
C ASP A 369 -18.68 -14.76 0.56
N ASP A 370 -17.65 -14.09 1.09
CA ASP A 370 -16.98 -12.94 0.49
C ASP A 370 -17.95 -11.86 -0.01
N ALA A 371 -19.09 -11.69 0.67
CA ALA A 371 -20.13 -10.72 0.30
C ALA A 371 -20.03 -9.42 1.09
N VAL A 372 -19.29 -9.40 2.21
CA VAL A 372 -19.12 -8.20 3.04
C VAL A 372 -17.63 -7.90 3.22
N ILE A 373 -17.27 -6.63 3.09
CA ILE A 373 -15.91 -6.12 3.14
C ILE A 373 -15.78 -5.16 4.33
N VAL A 374 -14.70 -5.31 5.11
CA VAL A 374 -14.18 -4.26 5.99
C VAL A 374 -13.00 -3.59 5.29
N ALA A 375 -13.00 -2.27 5.19
CA ALA A 375 -11.98 -1.53 4.46
C ALA A 375 -11.46 -0.33 5.26
N ILE A 376 -10.18 -0.02 5.05
CA ILE A 376 -9.52 1.18 5.57
C ILE A 376 -9.37 2.18 4.42
N LYS A 377 -9.60 3.46 4.73
CA LYS A 377 -9.18 4.57 3.89
C LYS A 377 -8.22 5.46 4.64
N SER A 378 -7.03 5.69 4.11
CA SER A 378 -6.08 6.64 4.68
C SER A 378 -6.16 8.01 3.98
N VAL A 379 -5.75 9.04 4.72
CA VAL A 379 -5.63 10.43 4.25
C VAL A 379 -4.22 10.89 4.56
N GLU A 380 -3.59 11.49 3.57
CA GLU A 380 -2.34 12.20 3.71
C GLU A 380 -2.44 13.51 2.93
N VAL A 381 -2.08 14.60 3.61
CA VAL A 381 -1.93 15.93 3.01
C VAL A 381 -0.60 16.48 3.47
N GLU A 382 0.40 16.46 2.59
CA GLU A 382 1.79 16.75 2.92
C GLU A 382 1.96 18.20 3.40
N ASP A 383 1.32 19.15 2.72
CA ASP A 383 1.39 20.58 3.04
C ASP A 383 0.78 20.93 4.41
N GLU A 384 -0.19 20.13 4.87
CA GLU A 384 -0.83 20.27 6.18
C GLU A 384 -0.15 19.41 7.26
N GLN A 385 0.83 18.57 6.87
CA GLN A 385 1.41 17.51 7.72
C GLN A 385 0.35 16.61 8.37
N ARG A 386 -0.79 16.44 7.71
CA ARG A 386 -1.98 15.80 8.27
C ARG A 386 -2.11 14.38 7.76
N GLN A 387 -2.19 13.45 8.70
CA GLN A 387 -2.47 12.03 8.46
C GLN A 387 -3.64 11.58 9.32
N THR A 388 -4.55 10.79 8.76
CA THR A 388 -5.63 10.11 9.49
C THR A 388 -6.14 8.94 8.67
N SER A 389 -6.94 8.07 9.28
CA SER A 389 -7.55 6.93 8.59
C SER A 389 -8.97 6.69 9.07
N TYR A 390 -9.75 6.01 8.23
CA TYR A 390 -11.15 5.69 8.48
C TYR A 390 -11.38 4.21 8.21
N ILE A 391 -12.22 3.57 9.01
CA ILE A 391 -12.72 2.22 8.78
C ILE A 391 -14.18 2.28 8.33
N THR A 392 -14.57 1.42 7.38
CA THR A 392 -15.94 1.28 6.89
C THR A 392 -16.25 -0.19 6.60
N VAL A 393 -17.53 -0.54 6.59
CA VAL A 393 -18.00 -1.87 6.16
C VAL A 393 -19.08 -1.69 5.11
N PHE A 394 -19.02 -2.48 4.04
CA PHE A 394 -20.02 -2.48 2.98
C PHE A 394 -20.17 -3.88 2.36
N ASP A 395 -21.32 -4.16 1.76
CA ASP A 395 -21.51 -5.36 0.93
C ASP A 395 -21.03 -5.15 -0.52
N VAL A 396 -20.78 -6.24 -1.23
CA VAL A 396 -20.29 -6.22 -2.62
C VAL A 396 -21.31 -5.59 -3.58
N GLU A 397 -22.58 -5.46 -3.20
CA GLU A 397 -23.63 -4.78 -3.96
C GLU A 397 -23.60 -3.26 -3.84
N GLY A 398 -22.84 -2.68 -2.91
CA GLY A 398 -22.76 -1.22 -2.76
C GLY A 398 -23.33 -0.64 -1.49
N ASN A 399 -23.92 -1.47 -0.62
CA ASN A 399 -24.62 -1.00 0.55
C ASN A 399 -23.64 -0.81 1.71
N VAL A 400 -23.57 0.41 2.23
CA VAL A 400 -22.76 0.73 3.41
C VAL A 400 -23.45 0.17 4.67
N LEU A 401 -22.73 -0.64 5.43
CA LEU A 401 -23.18 -1.32 6.66
C LEU A 401 -22.52 -0.74 7.94
N LEU A 402 -21.43 0.00 7.76
CA LEU A 402 -20.81 0.89 8.74
C LEU A 402 -20.26 2.11 7.99
N ASP A 403 -20.78 3.30 8.30
CA ASP A 403 -20.25 4.56 7.78
C ASP A 403 -18.78 4.76 8.18
N GLU A 404 -18.04 5.51 7.35
CA GLU A 404 -16.63 5.82 7.58
C GLU A 404 -16.42 6.42 8.99
N THR A 405 -15.81 5.62 9.87
CA THR A 405 -15.52 5.96 11.27
C THR A 405 -14.02 6.23 11.40
N GLU A 406 -13.65 7.38 11.94
CA GLU A 406 -12.24 7.76 12.10
C GLU A 406 -11.53 6.82 13.09
N ILE A 407 -10.36 6.34 12.68
CA ILE A 407 -9.47 5.52 13.51
C ILE A 407 -8.65 6.49 14.38
N PRO A 408 -8.63 6.32 15.71
CA PRO A 408 -7.92 7.23 16.59
C PRO A 408 -6.42 7.22 16.33
N GLY A 409 -5.74 8.34 16.63
CA GLY A 409 -4.28 8.42 16.64
C GLY A 409 -3.64 9.24 15.54
N GLN A 410 -4.40 9.77 14.57
CA GLN A 410 -3.92 10.66 13.50
C GLN A 410 -2.73 10.08 12.71
N LYS A 411 -2.88 8.82 12.27
CA LYS A 411 -1.89 8.08 11.50
C LYS A 411 -2.49 7.54 10.20
N LYS A 412 -1.62 7.23 9.25
CA LYS A 412 -1.92 6.45 8.07
C LYS A 412 -1.92 4.97 8.48
N TYR A 413 -3.08 4.33 8.43
CA TYR A 413 -3.21 2.89 8.64
C TYR A 413 -3.42 2.23 7.29
N GLU A 414 -2.55 1.29 6.95
CA GLU A 414 -2.43 0.74 5.59
C GLU A 414 -2.48 -0.78 5.55
N GLY A 415 -2.69 -1.45 6.68
CA GLY A 415 -3.02 -2.87 6.67
C GLY A 415 -4.11 -3.18 7.67
N VAL A 416 -5.07 -4.00 7.27
CA VAL A 416 -6.06 -4.60 8.18
C VAL A 416 -6.08 -6.11 8.02
N ALA A 417 -6.12 -6.82 9.13
CA ALA A 417 -6.33 -8.27 9.14
C ALA A 417 -7.25 -8.67 10.30
N PHE A 418 -7.92 -9.80 10.16
CA PHE A 418 -8.58 -10.44 11.29
C PHE A 418 -7.51 -10.98 12.25
N ALA A 419 -7.73 -10.83 13.55
CA ALA A 419 -6.79 -11.26 14.59
C ALA A 419 -6.59 -12.79 14.63
N HIS A 420 -7.47 -13.55 13.97
CA HIS A 420 -7.36 -14.98 13.76
C HIS A 420 -7.28 -15.27 12.25
N ASP A 421 -6.59 -16.34 11.90
CA ASP A 421 -6.57 -16.86 10.54
C ASP A 421 -7.89 -17.59 10.25
N TRP A 422 -8.65 -17.13 9.25
CA TRP A 422 -9.93 -17.72 8.85
C TRP A 422 -9.86 -18.45 7.50
N SER A 423 -8.65 -18.63 6.95
CA SER A 423 -8.40 -19.26 5.65
C SER A 423 -8.57 -20.78 5.63
#